data_AF-A0A9E6ATE3-F1
#
_entry.id   AF-A0A9E6ATE3-F1
#
_cell.length_a   1.000
_cell.length_b   1.000
_cell.length_c   1.000
_cell.angle_alpha   90.00
_cell.angle_beta   90.00
_cell.angle_gamma   90.00
#
_symmetry.space_group_name_H-M   'P 1'
#
loop_
_entity.id
_entity.type
_entity.pdbx_description
1 polymer ?
#
loop_
_entity_poly.entity_id
_entity_poly.type
_entity_poly.pdbx_seq_one_letter_code
_entity_poly.pdbx_strand_id
1 'polypeptide(L)'
;MNNAPKDGDELADLTGIDSPRRPWRRISGLTMMATSFVALMLLVGLAAPARYATQTEEGPRALGELRSARLDPALSNHWIQGTGILVNESVEYRRPLDRERYRLSAVQGMPNLWVELRVVGEGTEHYLPPESFVGRLIPVSDLGLTHAALPRAWQQATGKPLPAGGWILLDGHSPGSSRWVLGVWLLCAVFLLCNLGAMIHLLRPQHRIAVGQGHD
;
A
#
# COMPACT_ATOMS: atom_id res chain seq x y z
N MET A 1 -68.61 35.16 18.62
CA MET A 1 -67.78 34.12 19.28
C MET A 1 -66.67 33.74 18.32
N ASN A 2 -65.49 34.36 18.45
CA ASN A 2 -64.29 34.04 17.69
C ASN A 2 -63.32 33.36 18.66
N ASN A 3 -63.10 32.05 18.51
CA ASN A 3 -62.02 31.34 19.18
C ASN A 3 -60.79 31.39 18.26
N ALA A 4 -59.82 32.23 18.59
CA ALA A 4 -58.49 32.16 18.00
C ALA A 4 -57.76 30.94 18.58
N PRO A 5 -57.06 30.13 17.76
CA PRO A 5 -56.27 29.01 18.25
C PRO A 5 -55.09 29.49 19.09
N LYS A 6 -54.83 28.81 20.20
CA LYS A 6 -53.70 29.05 21.11
C LYS A 6 -52.44 28.43 20.51
N ASP A 7 -51.75 29.17 19.66
CA ASP A 7 -50.49 28.75 19.03
C ASP A 7 -49.31 28.63 20.03
N GLY A 8 -49.54 28.95 21.31
CA GLY A 8 -48.52 28.90 22.37
C GLY A 8 -48.27 27.51 22.98
N ASP A 9 -49.21 26.57 22.89
CA ASP A 9 -49.07 25.24 23.51
C ASP A 9 -48.22 24.26 22.65
N GLU A 10 -48.20 24.43 21.31
CA GLU A 10 -47.43 23.55 20.41
C GLU A 10 -45.90 23.74 20.53
N LEU A 11 -45.44 24.94 20.89
CA LEU A 11 -44.00 25.21 21.05
C LEU A 11 -43.45 24.71 22.40
N ALA A 12 -44.30 24.64 23.43
CA ALA A 12 -43.95 24.11 24.75
C ALA A 12 -43.77 22.57 24.72
N ASP A 13 -44.52 21.87 23.88
CA ASP A 13 -44.44 20.41 23.74
C ASP A 13 -43.15 19.95 23.02
N LEU A 14 -42.54 20.83 22.20
CA LEU A 14 -41.28 20.54 21.50
C LEU A 14 -40.02 20.72 22.35
N THR A 15 -40.13 21.40 23.51
CA THR A 15 -38.99 21.58 24.44
C THR A 15 -38.73 20.36 25.33
N GLY A 16 -39.69 19.43 25.44
CA GLY A 16 -39.58 18.20 26.25
C GLY A 16 -39.02 16.98 25.53
N ILE A 17 -38.80 17.05 24.22
CA ILE A 17 -38.25 15.91 23.46
C ILE A 17 -36.76 15.80 23.77
N ASP A 18 -36.42 14.76 24.55
CA ASP A 18 -35.05 14.33 24.81
C ASP A 18 -34.25 14.36 23.51
N SER A 19 -33.08 15.01 23.55
CA SER A 19 -32.24 15.21 22.38
C SER A 19 -32.03 13.86 21.70
N PRO A 20 -32.41 13.67 20.41
CA PRO A 20 -32.45 12.36 19.81
C PRO A 20 -31.06 11.74 19.94
N ARG A 21 -30.98 10.59 20.62
CA ARG A 21 -29.75 9.79 20.64
C ARG A 21 -29.37 9.58 19.18
N ARG A 22 -28.23 10.11 18.74
CA ARG A 22 -27.74 9.98 17.36
C ARG A 22 -26.70 8.85 17.29
N PRO A 23 -27.08 7.56 17.42
CA PRO A 23 -26.13 6.45 17.38
C PRO A 23 -25.34 6.44 16.07
N TRP A 24 -25.95 6.93 14.98
CA TRP A 24 -25.32 7.13 13.68
C TRP A 24 -24.04 7.97 13.74
N ARG A 25 -23.94 8.98 14.62
CA ARG A 25 -22.69 9.76 14.76
C ARG A 25 -21.53 8.90 15.27
N ARG A 26 -21.80 7.98 16.20
CA ARG A 26 -20.76 7.09 16.75
C ARG A 26 -20.31 6.08 15.71
N ILE A 27 -21.26 5.50 14.97
CA ILE A 27 -20.95 4.55 13.89
C ILE A 27 -20.13 5.24 12.81
N SER A 28 -20.56 6.40 12.30
CA SER A 28 -19.81 7.15 11.29
C SER A 28 -18.41 7.54 11.77
N GLY A 29 -18.27 7.99 13.03
CA GLY A 29 -16.98 8.29 13.62
C GLY A 29 -16.05 7.06 13.67
N LEU A 30 -16.57 5.90 14.10
CA LEU A 30 -15.81 4.66 14.14
C LEU A 30 -15.38 4.20 12.73
N THR A 31 -16.27 4.29 11.75
CA THR A 31 -15.96 3.95 10.35
C THR A 31 -14.90 4.88 9.77
N MET A 32 -15.00 6.19 9.99
CA MET A 32 -13.99 7.16 9.57
C MET A 32 -12.64 6.89 10.23
N MET A 33 -12.62 6.55 11.52
CA MET A 33 -11.40 6.21 12.24
C MET A 33 -10.74 4.95 11.67
N ALA A 34 -11.50 3.87 11.48
CA ALA A 34 -11.00 2.62 10.93
C ALA A 34 -10.47 2.79 9.49
N THR A 35 -11.21 3.49 8.64
CA THR A 35 -10.80 3.74 7.25
C THR A 35 -9.59 4.68 7.15
N SER A 36 -9.49 5.68 8.03
CA SER A 36 -8.29 6.53 8.17
C SER A 36 -7.08 5.72 8.57
N PHE A 37 -7.23 4.80 9.53
CA PHE A 37 -6.14 3.92 9.94
C PHE A 37 -5.63 3.05 8.79
N VAL A 38 -6.54 2.44 8.02
CA VAL A 38 -6.18 1.66 6.82
C VAL A 38 -5.48 2.54 5.78
N ALA A 39 -6.01 3.74 5.49
CA ALA A 39 -5.40 4.66 4.54
C ALA A 39 -3.98 5.08 4.98
N LEU A 40 -3.76 5.30 6.28
CA LEU A 40 -2.45 5.58 6.84
C LEU A 40 -1.49 4.40 6.65
N MET A 41 -1.93 3.17 6.93
CA MET A 41 -1.09 1.98 6.70
C MET A 41 -0.71 1.84 5.22
N LEU A 42 -1.63 2.11 4.30
CA LEU A 42 -1.35 2.10 2.86
C LEU A 42 -0.36 3.19 2.46
N LEU A 43 -0.49 4.41 3.00
CA LEU A 43 0.47 5.49 2.76
C LEU A 43 1.89 5.12 3.17
N VAL A 44 2.04 4.49 4.35
CA VAL A 44 3.34 4.02 4.84
C VAL A 44 3.86 2.88 3.98
N GLY A 45 3.02 1.88 3.67
CA GLY A 45 3.40 0.72 2.85
C GLY A 45 3.75 1.05 1.40
N LEU A 46 3.14 2.10 0.84
CA LEU A 46 3.39 2.57 -0.52
C LEU A 46 4.48 3.66 -0.59
N ALA A 47 5.02 4.12 0.53
CA ALA A 47 6.00 5.21 0.55
C ALA A 47 7.29 4.88 -0.24
N ALA A 48 7.86 3.69 -0.05
CA ALA A 48 9.08 3.31 -0.79
C ALA A 48 8.83 3.12 -2.29
N PRO A 49 7.78 2.40 -2.73
CA PRO A 49 7.40 2.38 -4.15
C PRO A 49 7.06 3.76 -4.75
N ALA A 50 6.42 4.66 -3.99
CA ALA A 50 6.16 6.02 -4.42
C ALA A 50 7.45 6.82 -4.64
N ARG A 51 8.41 6.74 -3.70
CA ARG A 51 9.74 7.37 -3.87
C ARG A 51 10.50 6.81 -5.07
N TYR A 52 10.42 5.50 -5.28
CA TYR A 52 11.01 4.86 -6.46
C TYR A 52 10.39 5.42 -7.75
N ALA A 53 9.07 5.56 -7.80
CA ALA A 53 8.36 6.08 -8.96
C ALA A 53 8.71 7.54 -9.31
N THR A 54 9.23 8.32 -8.36
CA THR A 54 9.73 9.69 -8.62
C THR A 54 11.16 9.77 -9.13
N GLN A 55 11.90 8.66 -9.16
CA GLN A 55 13.25 8.65 -9.72
C GLN A 55 13.21 9.03 -11.21
N THR A 56 14.08 9.96 -11.60
CA THR A 56 14.18 10.42 -12.99
C THR A 56 14.95 9.39 -13.82
N GLU A 57 14.45 9.10 -15.02
CA GLU A 57 14.97 8.05 -15.90
C GLU A 57 16.20 8.53 -16.69
N GLU A 58 17.32 8.79 -16.01
CA GLU A 58 18.62 8.97 -16.71
C GLU A 58 19.17 7.62 -17.26
N GLY A 59 18.55 6.51 -16.88
CA GLY A 59 18.87 5.15 -17.30
C GLY A 59 19.07 4.21 -16.10
N PRO A 60 19.07 2.89 -16.30
CA PRO A 60 19.36 1.95 -15.23
C PRO A 60 20.84 2.06 -14.83
N ARG A 61 21.11 2.07 -13.53
CA ARG A 61 22.47 2.06 -13.00
C ARG A 61 23.12 0.71 -13.28
N ALA A 62 24.23 0.70 -14.01
CA ALA A 62 24.97 -0.52 -14.29
C ALA A 62 25.59 -1.09 -13.01
N LEU A 63 25.20 -2.31 -12.67
CA LEU A 63 25.78 -3.12 -11.58
C LEU A 63 26.85 -4.09 -12.12
N GLY A 64 26.82 -4.40 -13.42
CA GLY A 64 27.73 -5.34 -14.06
C GLY A 64 27.33 -6.79 -13.79
N GLU A 65 28.31 -7.66 -13.59
CA GLU A 65 28.07 -9.08 -13.32
C GLU A 65 27.50 -9.29 -11.91
N LEU A 66 26.29 -9.86 -11.82
CA LEU A 66 25.56 -10.07 -10.58
C LEU A 66 26.32 -10.99 -9.60
N ARG A 67 27.08 -11.96 -10.11
CA ARG A 67 27.85 -12.90 -9.27
C ARG A 67 28.92 -12.21 -8.42
N SER A 68 29.48 -11.10 -8.90
CA SER A 68 30.55 -10.35 -8.24
C SER A 68 30.09 -8.99 -7.71
N ALA A 69 28.79 -8.69 -7.85
CA ALA A 69 28.20 -7.43 -7.45
C ALA A 69 28.29 -7.20 -5.94
N ARG A 70 28.63 -5.97 -5.54
CA ARG A 70 28.55 -5.52 -4.14
C ARG A 70 27.18 -4.93 -3.89
N LEU A 71 26.37 -5.64 -3.12
CA LEU A 71 25.04 -5.18 -2.72
C LEU A 71 25.16 -4.29 -1.49
N ASP A 72 25.17 -2.98 -1.74
CA ASP A 72 25.16 -1.93 -0.71
C ASP A 72 23.70 -1.52 -0.43
N PRO A 73 23.29 -1.32 0.84
CA PRO A 73 22.03 -0.66 1.19
C PRO A 73 21.71 0.61 0.37
N ALA A 74 22.73 1.37 -0.08
CA ALA A 74 22.56 2.53 -0.96
C ALA A 74 21.95 2.19 -2.33
N LEU A 75 22.01 0.93 -2.78
CA LEU A 75 21.39 0.44 -4.01
C LEU A 75 19.94 0.00 -3.80
N SER A 76 19.43 0.00 -2.56
CA SER A 76 18.02 -0.33 -2.28
C SER A 76 17.09 0.63 -3.01
N ASN A 77 16.04 0.08 -3.63
CA ASN A 77 15.03 0.82 -4.38
C ASN A 77 15.61 1.67 -5.50
N HIS A 78 16.62 1.16 -6.21
CA HIS A 78 17.16 1.80 -7.41
C HIS A 78 16.90 0.95 -8.66
N TRP A 79 16.79 1.65 -9.78
CA TRP A 79 16.71 1.03 -11.09
C TRP A 79 18.11 0.62 -11.53
N ILE A 80 18.36 -0.68 -11.63
CA ILE A 80 19.67 -1.25 -11.94
C ILE A 80 19.62 -2.14 -13.17
N GLN A 81 20.78 -2.32 -13.80
CA GLN A 81 21.02 -3.29 -14.86
C GLN A 81 22.19 -4.18 -14.46
N GLY A 82 22.02 -5.49 -14.58
CA GLY A 82 23.09 -6.45 -14.32
C GLY A 82 22.98 -7.69 -15.19
N THR A 83 24.08 -8.41 -15.32
CA THR A 83 24.15 -9.65 -16.10
C THR A 83 24.50 -10.83 -15.21
N GLY A 84 23.95 -12.01 -15.48
CA GLY A 84 24.24 -13.18 -14.67
C GLY A 84 23.51 -14.43 -15.13
N ILE A 85 23.99 -15.57 -14.65
CA ILE A 85 23.38 -16.87 -14.89
C ILE A 85 22.51 -17.21 -13.68
N LEU A 86 21.29 -17.70 -13.94
CA LEU A 86 20.38 -18.15 -12.90
C LEU A 86 20.46 -19.65 -12.72
N VAL A 87 20.26 -20.12 -11.48
CA VAL A 87 20.10 -21.54 -11.21
C VAL A 87 18.72 -22.03 -11.67
N ASN A 88 18.63 -23.28 -12.10
CA ASN A 88 17.36 -23.89 -12.54
C ASN A 88 16.34 -24.02 -11.41
N GLU A 89 16.81 -24.15 -10.17
CA GLU A 89 15.98 -24.19 -8.97
C GLU A 89 15.30 -22.85 -8.76
N SER A 90 13.97 -22.85 -8.70
CA SER A 90 13.20 -21.63 -8.60
C SER A 90 11.95 -21.81 -7.75
N VAL A 91 11.51 -20.71 -7.15
CA VAL A 91 10.28 -20.64 -6.39
C VAL A 91 9.25 -19.89 -7.21
N GLU A 92 8.19 -20.58 -7.61
CA GLU A 92 7.06 -19.94 -8.28
C GLU A 92 6.04 -19.46 -7.26
N TYR A 93 5.52 -18.25 -7.47
CA TYR A 93 4.47 -17.69 -6.64
C TYR A 93 3.61 -16.69 -7.42
N ARG A 94 2.53 -16.24 -6.79
CA ARG A 94 1.67 -15.19 -7.32
C ARG A 94 1.59 -14.05 -6.33
N ARG A 95 1.70 -12.83 -6.84
CA ARG A 95 1.47 -11.62 -6.05
C ARG A 95 -0.02 -11.49 -5.75
N PRO A 96 -0.42 -11.01 -4.56
CA PRO A 96 -1.82 -10.69 -4.29
C PRO A 96 -2.35 -9.69 -5.31
N LEU A 97 -3.58 -9.89 -5.79
CA LEU A 97 -4.26 -9.04 -6.79
C LEU A 97 -3.63 -9.04 -8.20
N ASP A 98 -2.61 -9.87 -8.42
CA ASP A 98 -2.02 -10.07 -9.74
C ASP A 98 -2.50 -11.38 -10.38
N ARG A 99 -2.72 -11.34 -11.70
CA ARG A 99 -3.05 -12.52 -12.49
C ARG A 99 -1.80 -13.26 -12.94
N GLU A 100 -0.66 -12.58 -12.97
CA GLU A 100 0.59 -13.12 -13.45
C GLU A 100 1.26 -14.04 -12.43
N ARG A 101 2.10 -14.94 -12.95
CA ARG A 101 2.98 -15.81 -12.16
C ARG A 101 4.39 -15.25 -12.19
N TYR A 102 5.05 -15.36 -11.06
CA TYR A 102 6.42 -14.90 -10.88
C TYR A 102 7.27 -16.06 -10.43
N ARG A 103 8.49 -16.11 -10.98
CA ARG A 103 9.51 -17.09 -10.66
C ARG A 103 10.67 -16.36 -10.00
N LEU A 104 11.06 -16.83 -8.82
CA LEU A 104 12.23 -16.34 -8.12
C LEU A 104 13.36 -17.37 -8.26
N SER A 105 14.44 -16.99 -8.93
CA SER A 105 15.61 -17.83 -9.15
C SER A 105 16.85 -17.21 -8.54
N ALA A 106 17.72 -18.01 -7.92
CA ALA A 106 18.98 -17.51 -7.37
C ALA A 106 20.01 -17.24 -8.47
N VAL A 107 20.86 -16.24 -8.25
CA VAL A 107 22.02 -15.98 -9.11
C VAL A 107 23.10 -17.02 -8.82
N GLN A 108 23.62 -17.64 -9.88
CA GLN A 108 24.68 -18.63 -9.77
C GLN A 108 25.92 -18.03 -9.11
N GLY A 109 26.39 -18.66 -8.02
CA GLY A 109 27.53 -18.19 -7.26
C GLY A 109 27.23 -17.05 -6.27
N MET A 110 25.98 -16.60 -6.16
CA MET A 110 25.55 -15.59 -5.19
C MET A 110 24.19 -15.97 -4.55
N PRO A 111 24.18 -16.86 -3.54
CA PRO A 111 22.94 -17.45 -3.00
C PRO A 111 22.04 -16.46 -2.23
N ASN A 112 22.53 -15.24 -1.97
CA ASN A 112 21.77 -14.18 -1.29
C ASN A 112 21.17 -13.15 -2.26
N LEU A 113 21.29 -13.37 -3.57
CA LEU A 113 20.69 -12.54 -4.60
C LEU A 113 19.78 -13.40 -5.46
N TRP A 114 18.52 -13.00 -5.54
CA TRP A 114 17.52 -13.62 -6.41
C TRP A 114 17.06 -12.65 -7.47
N VAL A 115 16.69 -13.19 -8.62
CA VAL A 115 16.05 -12.45 -9.70
C VAL A 115 14.62 -12.95 -9.80
N GLU A 116 13.68 -12.00 -9.74
CA GLU A 116 12.26 -12.26 -9.95
C GLU A 116 11.92 -12.01 -11.41
N LEU A 117 11.39 -13.04 -12.06
CA LEU A 117 11.06 -13.05 -13.47
C LEU A 117 9.56 -13.30 -13.63
N ARG A 118 8.94 -12.55 -14.54
CA ARG A 118 7.56 -12.83 -14.94
C ARG A 118 7.52 -14.10 -15.81
N VAL A 119 6.67 -15.05 -15.45
CA VAL A 119 6.40 -16.24 -16.24
C VAL A 119 5.27 -15.93 -17.23
N VAL A 120 5.59 -15.86 -18.51
CA VAL A 120 4.61 -15.65 -19.59
C VAL A 120 4.21 -17.03 -20.14
N GLY A 121 2.92 -17.37 -20.06
CA GLY A 121 2.35 -18.60 -20.64
C GLY A 121 1.99 -19.72 -19.66
N GLU A 122 1.39 -20.79 -20.20
CA GLU A 122 1.09 -22.06 -19.51
C GLU A 122 2.09 -23.13 -19.95
N GLY A 123 2.99 -23.53 -19.04
CA GLY A 123 3.79 -24.76 -19.23
C GLY A 123 5.15 -24.57 -19.92
N THR A 124 6.20 -24.80 -19.12
CA THR A 124 7.36 -25.70 -19.34
C THR A 124 8.01 -25.96 -20.71
N GLU A 125 7.60 -25.38 -21.83
CA GLU A 125 8.31 -25.60 -23.09
C GLU A 125 9.38 -24.52 -23.30
N HIS A 126 10.60 -24.85 -22.84
CA HIS A 126 11.86 -24.14 -23.08
C HIS A 126 11.91 -22.68 -22.58
N TYR A 127 11.74 -22.49 -21.26
CA TYR A 127 12.15 -21.22 -20.64
C TYR A 127 13.68 -21.11 -20.65
N LEU A 128 14.24 -20.32 -21.57
CA LEU A 128 15.62 -19.88 -21.49
C LEU A 128 15.68 -18.61 -20.62
N PRO A 129 16.29 -18.66 -19.42
CA PRO A 129 16.46 -17.47 -18.60
C PRO A 129 17.30 -16.44 -19.36
N PRO A 130 16.92 -15.15 -19.35
CA PRO A 130 17.76 -14.11 -19.92
C PRO A 130 19.06 -14.01 -19.11
N GLU A 131 20.14 -13.56 -19.75
CA GLU A 131 21.44 -13.34 -19.09
C GLU A 131 21.63 -11.87 -18.65
N SER A 132 20.72 -10.98 -19.07
CA SER A 132 20.70 -9.56 -18.73
C SER A 132 19.36 -9.22 -18.10
N PHE A 133 19.42 -8.55 -16.96
CA PHE A 133 18.26 -8.17 -16.16
C PHE A 133 18.28 -6.67 -15.93
N VAL A 134 17.11 -6.06 -16.01
CA VAL A 134 16.96 -4.62 -15.82
C VAL A 134 15.72 -4.37 -14.98
N GLY A 135 15.89 -3.77 -13.82
CA GLY A 135 14.77 -3.62 -12.91
C GLY A 135 15.13 -3.05 -11.55
N ARG A 136 14.23 -3.25 -10.59
CA ARG A 136 14.36 -2.65 -9.27
C ARG A 136 15.05 -3.61 -8.31
N LEU A 137 16.13 -3.15 -7.69
CA LEU A 137 16.79 -3.90 -6.62
C LEU A 137 16.14 -3.58 -5.27
N ILE A 138 15.74 -4.60 -4.52
CA ILE A 138 15.16 -4.45 -3.17
C ILE A 138 15.77 -5.47 -2.20
N PRO A 139 16.08 -5.08 -0.95
CA PRO A 139 16.42 -6.04 0.09
C PRO A 139 15.16 -6.79 0.52
N VAL A 140 15.32 -8.03 0.99
CA VAL A 140 14.21 -8.87 1.47
C VAL A 140 13.48 -8.20 2.65
N SER A 141 14.21 -7.44 3.48
CA SER A 141 13.62 -6.65 4.58
C SER A 141 12.59 -5.61 4.12
N ASP A 142 12.70 -5.15 2.88
CA ASP A 142 11.86 -4.07 2.33
C ASP A 142 10.78 -4.63 1.38
N LEU A 143 10.53 -5.95 1.42
CA LEU A 143 9.43 -6.55 0.68
C LEU A 143 8.10 -6.02 1.19
N GLY A 144 7.48 -5.16 0.39
CA GLY A 144 6.18 -4.58 0.68
C GLY A 144 5.03 -5.57 0.51
N LEU A 145 3.80 -5.05 0.64
CA LEU A 145 2.56 -5.83 0.56
C LEU A 145 2.40 -6.60 -0.76
N THR A 146 2.97 -6.08 -1.86
CA THR A 146 2.97 -6.73 -3.18
C THR A 146 3.64 -8.11 -3.17
N HIS A 147 4.59 -8.31 -2.26
CA HIS A 147 5.37 -9.54 -2.12
C HIS A 147 4.99 -10.34 -0.87
N ALA A 148 3.86 -10.04 -0.22
CA ALA A 148 3.45 -10.69 1.02
C ALA A 148 3.26 -12.21 0.90
N ALA A 149 3.01 -12.73 -0.31
CA ALA A 149 2.89 -14.17 -0.57
C ALA A 149 4.24 -14.88 -0.70
N LEU A 150 5.33 -14.16 -0.97
CA LEU A 150 6.64 -14.74 -1.28
C LEU A 150 7.25 -15.51 -0.09
N PRO A 151 7.28 -15.00 1.16
CA PRO A 151 7.86 -15.75 2.28
C PRO A 151 7.20 -17.12 2.49
N ARG A 152 5.87 -17.19 2.31
CA ARG A 152 5.11 -18.43 2.41
C ARG A 152 5.42 -19.39 1.27
N ALA A 153 5.43 -18.90 0.03
CA ALA A 153 5.78 -19.72 -1.13
C ALA A 153 7.21 -20.26 -1.04
N TRP A 154 8.15 -19.43 -0.58
CA TRP A 154 9.53 -19.81 -0.32
C TRP A 154 9.63 -20.90 0.74
N GLN A 155 8.95 -20.75 1.87
CA GLN A 155 8.95 -21.75 2.93
C GLN A 155 8.34 -23.08 2.47
N GLN A 156 7.28 -23.04 1.65
CA GLN A 156 6.68 -24.23 1.07
C GLN A 156 7.61 -24.96 0.08
N ALA A 157 8.36 -24.21 -0.74
CA ALA A 157 9.25 -24.78 -1.73
C ALA A 157 10.58 -25.28 -1.13
N THR A 158 11.14 -24.58 -0.15
CA THR A 158 12.50 -24.84 0.36
C THR A 158 12.54 -25.47 1.76
N GLY A 159 11.41 -25.47 2.48
CA GLY A 159 11.35 -25.87 3.89
C GLY A 159 12.04 -24.92 4.86
N LYS A 160 12.56 -23.77 4.39
CA LYS A 160 13.33 -22.80 5.19
C LYS A 160 12.70 -21.40 5.09
N PRO A 161 12.90 -20.52 6.08
CA PRO A 161 12.48 -19.11 5.95
C PRO A 161 13.30 -18.39 4.88
N LEU A 162 12.70 -17.37 4.26
CA LEU A 162 13.40 -16.49 3.31
C LEU A 162 14.48 -15.69 4.06
N PRO A 163 15.76 -15.71 3.63
CA PRO A 163 16.82 -15.02 4.35
C PRO A 163 16.62 -13.49 4.35
N ALA A 164 16.48 -12.89 5.55
CA ALA A 164 16.19 -11.47 5.71
C ALA A 164 17.28 -10.53 5.15
N GLY A 165 18.54 -10.97 5.14
CA GLY A 165 19.68 -10.21 4.62
C GLY A 165 19.94 -10.38 3.12
N GLY A 166 19.05 -11.07 2.40
CA GLY A 166 19.18 -11.25 0.96
C GLY A 166 18.51 -10.15 0.16
N TRP A 167 18.64 -10.23 -1.16
CA TRP A 167 18.24 -9.21 -2.11
C TRP A 167 17.48 -9.81 -3.28
N ILE A 168 16.54 -9.05 -3.81
CA ILE A 168 15.72 -9.43 -4.94
C ILE A 168 15.82 -8.36 -6.02
N LEU A 169 16.18 -8.76 -7.23
CA LEU A 169 16.11 -7.94 -8.43
C LEU A 169 14.79 -8.24 -9.14
N LEU A 170 13.88 -7.26 -9.14
CA LEU A 170 12.60 -7.32 -9.83
C LEU A 170 12.78 -6.98 -11.30
N ASP A 171 12.94 -7.98 -12.15
CA ASP A 171 13.16 -7.75 -13.59
C ASP A 171 11.95 -7.08 -14.25
N GLY A 172 12.21 -6.16 -15.18
CA GLY A 172 11.19 -5.39 -15.90
C GLY A 172 10.53 -4.25 -15.11
N HIS A 173 10.90 -4.02 -13.85
CA HIS A 173 10.35 -2.94 -13.03
C HIS A 173 11.13 -1.62 -13.18
N SER A 174 10.72 -0.76 -14.11
CA SER A 174 11.23 0.63 -14.21
C SER A 174 10.54 1.59 -13.24
N PRO A 175 11.13 2.78 -12.97
CA PRO A 175 10.45 3.85 -12.24
C PRO A 175 9.14 4.26 -12.91
N GLY A 176 9.15 4.37 -14.25
CA GLY A 176 7.97 4.67 -15.07
C GLY A 176 6.81 3.69 -14.87
N SER A 177 7.08 2.38 -14.82
CA SER A 177 6.02 1.37 -14.62
C SER A 177 5.40 1.42 -13.21
N SER A 178 6.06 2.11 -12.27
CA SER A 178 5.59 2.30 -10.89
C SER A 178 4.83 3.62 -10.66
N ARG A 179 4.70 4.50 -11.67
CA ARG A 179 4.06 5.82 -11.52
C ARG A 179 2.60 5.79 -11.10
N TRP A 180 1.86 4.74 -11.42
CA TRP A 180 0.48 4.58 -10.95
C TRP A 180 0.38 4.58 -9.41
N VAL A 181 1.43 4.14 -8.72
CA VAL A 181 1.51 4.14 -7.25
C VAL A 181 1.42 5.55 -6.70
N LEU A 182 1.94 6.57 -7.40
CA LEU A 182 1.82 7.97 -6.98
C LEU A 182 0.37 8.42 -6.92
N GLY A 183 -0.45 8.00 -7.90
CA GLY A 183 -1.88 8.29 -7.93
C GLY A 183 -2.61 7.65 -6.75
N VAL A 184 -2.33 6.38 -6.47
CA VAL A 184 -2.93 5.65 -5.32
C VAL A 184 -2.47 6.25 -4.00
N TRP A 185 -1.18 6.58 -3.87
CA TRP A 185 -0.62 7.21 -2.68
C TRP A 185 -1.27 8.57 -2.42
N LEU A 186 -1.39 9.43 -3.45
CA LEU A 186 -2.05 10.72 -3.34
C LEU A 186 -3.53 10.58 -2.97
N LEU A 187 -4.24 9.62 -3.58
CA LEU A 187 -5.64 9.34 -3.25
C LEU A 187 -5.80 8.95 -1.78
N CYS A 188 -4.94 8.06 -1.26
CA CYS A 188 -4.94 7.69 0.16
C CYS A 188 -4.65 8.90 1.07
N ALA A 189 -3.74 9.79 0.67
CA ALA A 189 -3.39 11.00 1.43
C ALA A 189 -4.60 11.94 1.53
N VAL A 190 -5.23 12.25 0.39
CA VAL A 190 -6.43 13.10 0.35
C VAL A 190 -7.56 12.47 1.15
N PHE A 191 -7.80 11.17 0.98
CA PHE A 191 -8.85 10.45 1.72
C PHE A 191 -8.62 10.48 3.23
N LEU A 192 -7.36 10.28 3.69
CA LEU A 192 -7.00 10.39 5.10
C LEU A 192 -7.30 11.80 5.63
N LEU A 193 -6.84 12.84 4.93
CA LEU A 193 -7.05 14.24 5.33
C LEU A 193 -8.55 14.59 5.40
N CYS A 194 -9.34 14.17 4.41
CA CYS A 194 -10.78 14.39 4.40
C CYS A 194 -11.48 13.69 5.58
N ASN A 195 -11.13 12.43 5.88
CA ASN A 195 -11.73 11.73 7.03
C ASN A 195 -11.35 12.38 8.36
N LEU A 196 -10.09 12.80 8.53
CA LEU A 196 -9.66 13.51 9.73
C LEU A 196 -10.38 14.85 9.87
N GLY A 197 -10.52 15.61 8.78
CA GLY A 197 -11.29 16.85 8.76
C GLY A 197 -12.77 16.66 9.11
N ALA A 198 -13.40 15.63 8.53
CA ALA A 198 -14.78 15.26 8.83
C ALA A 198 -14.96 14.84 10.29
N MET A 199 -14.01 14.07 10.84
CA MET A 199 -14.01 13.63 12.23
C MET A 199 -13.87 14.83 13.18
N ILE A 200 -12.95 15.76 12.91
CA ILE A 200 -12.80 17.00 13.69
C ILE A 200 -14.11 17.80 13.65
N HIS A 201 -14.72 17.96 12.47
CA HIS A 201 -16.00 18.64 12.33
C HIS A 201 -17.12 17.94 13.12
N LEU A 202 -17.16 16.61 13.09
CA LEU A 202 -18.14 15.80 13.83
C LEU A 202 -17.96 15.91 15.34
N LEU A 203 -16.74 16.07 15.84
CA LEU A 203 -16.43 16.18 17.27
C LEU A 203 -16.59 17.60 17.82
N ARG A 204 -16.67 18.62 16.97
CA ARG A 204 -16.90 20.00 17.42
C ARG A 204 -18.21 20.09 18.20
N PRO A 205 -18.20 20.61 19.45
CA PRO A 205 -19.42 20.85 20.19
C PRO A 205 -20.27 21.86 19.42
N GLN A 206 -21.49 21.48 19.06
CA GLN A 206 -22.48 22.47 18.63
C GLN A 206 -22.89 23.20 19.90
N HIS A 207 -22.37 24.42 20.11
CA HIS A 207 -22.91 25.32 21.12
C HIS A 207 -24.40 25.50 20.79
N ARG A 208 -25.26 24.79 21.52
CA ARG A 208 -26.69 25.08 21.56
C ARG A 208 -26.77 26.53 22.02
N ILE A 209 -27.22 27.41 21.14
CA ILE A 209 -27.63 28.75 21.53
C ILE A 209 -28.80 28.53 22.49
N ALA A 210 -28.52 28.65 23.79
CA ALA A 210 -29.55 28.79 24.80
C ALA A 210 -30.20 30.14 24.54
N VAL A 211 -31.25 30.15 23.72
CA VAL A 211 -32.13 31.31 23.58
C VAL A 211 -32.77 31.50 24.95
N GLY A 212 -32.42 32.62 25.59
CA GLY A 212 -32.78 32.93 26.96
C GLY A 212 -34.28 32.85 27.19
N GLN A 213 -34.66 32.12 28.23
CA GLN A 213 -35.89 32.41 28.94
C GLN A 213 -35.69 33.73 29.68
N GLY A 214 -36.45 34.74 29.28
CA GLY A 214 -36.54 36.01 29.96
C GLY A 214 -37.72 36.77 29.41
N HIS A 215 -38.88 36.60 30.03
CA HIS A 215 -39.83 37.69 30.25
C HIS A 215 -40.68 37.35 31.47
N ASP A 216 -40.59 38.27 32.43
CA ASP A 216 -41.44 38.45 33.60
C ASP A 216 -42.91 38.72 33.23
#